data_AF-A0A2N7PZT9-F1
#
_entry.id   AF-A0A2N7PZT9-F1
#
_cell.length_a   1.000
_cell.length_b   1.000
_cell.length_c   1.000
_cell.angle_alpha   90.00
_cell.angle_beta   90.00
_cell.angle_gamma   90.00
#
_symmetry.space_group_name_H-M   'P 1'
#
loop_
_entity.id
_entity.type
_entity.pdbx_description
1 polymer ?
#
loop_
_entity_poly.entity_id
_entity_poly.type
_entity_poly.pdbx_seq_one_letter_code
_entity_poly.pdbx_strand_id
1 'polypeptide(L)'
;MAYIDDPIKPLQKYIDLYEKYKDATKNIQNYKQDFVNQSTTERLALAIASAIIGGIESRTKDEEVRRWAIWGVEQTMKTFNNFPKLSENQLSYLFFVLGRHFIPVLLHEKGIKSDSFKALSEEEQLKAVMDVLDINFENVVIRCLQAIDFLHIE
;
A
#
# COMPACT_ATOMS: atom_id res chain seq x y z
N MET A 1 -22.83 5.01 32.55
CA MET A 1 -23.00 5.21 31.09
C MET A 1 -21.69 4.81 30.45
N ALA A 2 -21.64 3.66 29.78
CA ALA A 2 -20.48 3.33 28.95
C ALA A 2 -20.43 4.35 27.81
N TYR A 3 -19.31 5.06 27.66
CA TYR A 3 -19.05 5.83 26.46
C TYR A 3 -19.04 4.83 25.31
N ILE A 4 -20.09 4.83 24.49
CA ILE A 4 -20.04 4.17 23.20
C ILE A 4 -19.09 5.04 22.38
N ASP A 5 -17.82 4.64 22.33
CA ASP A 5 -16.85 5.26 21.43
C ASP A 5 -17.45 5.23 20.03
N ASP A 6 -17.46 6.38 19.37
CA ASP A 6 -18.01 6.52 18.02
C ASP A 6 -17.32 5.49 17.10
N PRO A 7 -18.05 4.49 16.59
CA PRO A 7 -17.47 3.41 15.80
C PRO A 7 -16.82 3.92 14.50
N ILE A 8 -17.12 5.15 14.08
CA ILE A 8 -16.62 5.78 12.86
C ILE A 8 -15.30 6.50 13.10
N LYS A 9 -15.05 7.01 14.31
CA LYS A 9 -13.85 7.81 14.63
C LYS A 9 -12.53 7.10 14.29
N PRO A 10 -12.38 5.77 14.48
CA PRO A 10 -11.19 5.05 14.04
C PRO A 10 -11.08 4.83 12.51
N LEU A 11 -12.18 5.00 11.76
CA LEU A 11 -12.26 4.83 10.31
C LEU A 11 -12.17 6.16 9.54
N GLN A 12 -12.38 7.31 10.19
CA GLN A 12 -12.40 8.62 9.53
C GLN A 12 -11.18 8.86 8.62
N LYS A 13 -9.98 8.50 9.07
CA LYS A 13 -8.76 8.61 8.26
C LYS A 13 -8.86 7.84 6.94
N TYR A 14 -9.45 6.65 6.95
CA TYR A 14 -9.60 5.80 5.77
C TYR A 14 -10.69 6.36 4.84
N ILE A 15 -11.78 6.88 5.41
CA ILE A 15 -12.80 7.60 4.65
C ILE A 15 -12.19 8.80 3.89
N ASP A 16 -11.37 9.62 4.57
CA ASP A 16 -10.70 10.76 3.95
C ASP A 16 -9.70 10.34 2.85
N LEU A 17 -9.10 9.15 2.99
CA LEU A 17 -8.21 8.59 1.97
C LEU A 17 -8.98 8.11 0.74
N TYR A 18 -10.25 7.69 0.90
CA TYR A 18 -11.08 7.29 -0.24
C TYR A 18 -11.38 8.47 -1.18
N GLU A 19 -11.63 9.67 -0.64
CA GLU A 19 -11.79 10.87 -1.46
C GLU A 19 -10.54 11.14 -2.31
N LYS A 20 -9.36 11.08 -1.69
CA LYS A 20 -8.08 11.24 -2.40
C LYS A 20 -7.83 10.13 -3.42
N TYR A 21 -8.29 8.91 -3.13
CA TYR A 21 -8.20 7.78 -4.05
C TYR A 21 -9.06 8.01 -5.30
N LYS A 22 -10.28 8.53 -5.15
CA LYS A 22 -11.16 8.85 -6.30
C LYS A 22 -10.48 9.85 -7.25
N ASP A 23 -9.86 10.90 -6.70
CA ASP A 23 -9.11 11.88 -7.49
C ASP A 23 -7.89 11.25 -8.20
N ALA A 24 -7.26 10.26 -7.55
CA ALA A 24 -6.08 9.58 -8.07
C ALA A 24 -6.39 8.45 -9.07
N THR A 25 -7.64 7.98 -9.17
CA THR A 25 -8.00 6.75 -9.89
C THR A 25 -7.59 6.80 -11.36
N LYS A 26 -7.77 7.96 -12.02
CA LYS A 26 -7.34 8.13 -13.43
C LYS A 26 -5.83 8.00 -13.58
N ASN A 27 -5.06 8.57 -12.66
CA ASN A 27 -3.60 8.49 -12.69
C ASN A 27 -3.13 7.06 -12.41
N ILE A 28 -3.78 6.34 -11.49
CA ILE A 28 -3.51 4.92 -11.21
C ILE A 28 -3.72 4.09 -12.47
N GLN A 29 -4.82 4.26 -13.19
CA GLN A 29 -5.09 3.48 -14.40
C GLN A 29 -4.09 3.77 -15.53
N ASN A 30 -3.65 5.02 -15.66
CA ASN A 30 -2.60 5.37 -16.62
C ASN A 30 -1.25 4.75 -16.21
N TYR A 31 -0.87 4.90 -14.94
CA TYR A 31 0.41 4.43 -14.42
C TYR A 31 0.51 2.90 -14.36
N LYS A 32 -0.63 2.21 -14.24
CA LYS A 32 -0.74 0.74 -14.35
C LYS A 32 -0.06 0.21 -15.61
N GLN A 33 -0.17 0.93 -16.73
CA GLN A 33 0.37 0.49 -18.02
C GLN A 33 1.89 0.28 -17.99
N ASP A 34 2.61 1.01 -17.13
CA ASP A 34 4.06 0.88 -16.97
C ASP A 34 4.49 -0.45 -16.34
N PHE A 35 3.55 -1.19 -15.75
CA PHE A 35 3.79 -2.47 -15.06
C PHE A 35 3.14 -3.66 -15.75
N VAL A 36 2.26 -3.44 -16.74
CA VAL A 36 1.67 -4.54 -17.50
C VAL A 36 2.74 -5.10 -18.45
N ASN A 37 3.23 -6.29 -18.12
CA ASN A 37 4.21 -7.03 -18.93
C ASN A 37 3.91 -8.55 -18.87
N GLN A 38 4.69 -9.36 -19.60
CA GLN A 38 4.44 -10.81 -19.71
C GLN A 38 4.48 -11.57 -18.36
N SER A 39 5.11 -11.01 -17.32
CA SER A 39 5.26 -11.64 -16.01
C SER A 39 4.36 -11.04 -14.92
N THR A 40 3.59 -9.98 -15.22
CA THR A 40 2.81 -9.24 -14.23
C THR A 40 1.33 -9.29 -14.59
N THR A 41 0.51 -9.84 -13.72
CA THR A 41 -0.95 -9.85 -13.92
C THR A 41 -1.50 -8.42 -13.86
N GLU A 42 -2.61 -8.14 -14.57
CA GLU A 42 -3.24 -6.82 -14.50
C GLU A 42 -3.59 -6.40 -13.06
N ARG A 43 -3.96 -7.39 -12.23
CA ARG A 43 -4.27 -7.23 -10.82
C ARG A 43 -3.04 -6.81 -9.99
N LEU A 44 -1.88 -7.42 -10.24
CA LEU A 44 -0.62 -7.03 -9.61
C LEU A 44 -0.14 -5.66 -10.09
N ALA A 45 -0.23 -5.39 -11.40
CA ALA A 45 0.08 -4.07 -11.96
C ALA A 45 -0.78 -2.97 -11.35
N LEU A 46 -2.09 -3.23 -11.16
CA LEU A 46 -3.01 -2.31 -10.49
C LEU A 46 -2.61 -2.06 -9.05
N ALA A 47 -2.28 -3.11 -8.29
CA ALA A 47 -1.82 -2.99 -6.91
C ALA A 47 -0.52 -2.15 -6.82
N ILE A 48 0.45 -2.40 -7.69
CA ILE A 48 1.72 -1.66 -7.74
C ILE A 48 1.46 -0.17 -8.04
N ALA A 49 0.71 0.13 -9.09
CA ALA A 49 0.40 1.50 -9.47
C ALA A 49 -0.34 2.24 -8.34
N SER A 50 -1.30 1.57 -7.70
CA SER A 50 -2.06 2.15 -6.59
C SER A 50 -1.18 2.48 -5.39
N ALA A 51 -0.29 1.56 -5.00
CA ALA A 51 0.63 1.79 -3.89
C ALA A 51 1.61 2.92 -4.17
N ILE A 52 2.14 3.00 -5.39
CA ILE A 52 3.06 4.06 -5.78
C ILE A 52 2.37 5.43 -5.76
N ILE A 53 1.20 5.56 -6.38
CA ILE A 53 0.45 6.82 -6.39
C ILE A 53 0.02 7.20 -4.97
N GLY A 54 -0.40 6.22 -4.15
CA GLY A 54 -0.73 6.39 -2.75
C GLY A 54 0.44 6.89 -1.90
N GLY A 55 1.63 6.33 -2.07
CA GLY A 55 2.84 6.73 -1.36
C GLY A 55 3.44 8.07 -1.75
N ILE A 56 2.69 8.86 -2.53
CA ILE A 56 3.10 10.12 -3.15
C ILE A 56 4.10 9.83 -4.27
N GLU A 57 3.59 9.84 -5.50
CA GLU A 57 4.32 9.52 -6.74
C GLU A 57 5.70 10.17 -6.84
N SER A 58 5.88 11.40 -6.34
CA SER A 58 7.16 12.09 -6.39
C SER A 58 8.25 11.40 -5.55
N ARG A 59 7.88 10.73 -4.45
CA ARG A 59 8.82 10.01 -3.57
C ARG A 59 9.30 8.70 -4.19
N THR A 60 8.44 8.08 -4.98
CA THR A 60 8.68 6.79 -5.66
C THR A 60 9.35 6.93 -7.02
N LYS A 61 9.72 8.16 -7.43
CA LYS A 61 10.60 8.38 -8.60
C LYS A 61 12.03 7.91 -8.34
N ASP A 62 12.42 7.82 -7.07
CA ASP A 62 13.68 7.23 -6.66
C ASP A 62 13.63 5.71 -6.84
N GLU A 63 14.63 5.15 -7.53
CA GLU A 63 14.65 3.73 -7.90
C GLU A 63 14.68 2.80 -6.68
N GLU A 64 15.36 3.18 -5.60
CA GLU A 64 15.45 2.39 -4.37
C GLU A 64 14.08 2.34 -3.68
N VAL A 65 13.42 3.49 -3.58
CA VAL A 65 12.07 3.58 -3.01
C VAL A 65 11.08 2.80 -3.85
N ARG A 66 11.18 2.90 -5.19
CA ARG A 66 10.33 2.16 -6.12
C ARG A 66 10.52 0.66 -5.98
N ARG A 67 11.76 0.18 -5.88
CA ARG A 67 12.11 -1.23 -5.67
C ARG A 67 11.41 -1.77 -4.42
N TRP A 68 11.56 -1.09 -3.28
CA TRP A 68 10.97 -1.54 -2.02
C TRP A 68 9.45 -1.43 -2.00
N ALA A 69 8.88 -0.40 -2.64
CA ALA A 69 7.43 -0.28 -2.80
C ALA A 69 6.85 -1.45 -3.61
N ILE A 70 7.46 -1.78 -4.75
CA ILE A 70 7.04 -2.92 -5.59
C ILE A 70 7.19 -4.23 -4.80
N TRP A 71 8.35 -4.45 -4.17
CA TRP A 71 8.59 -5.64 -3.37
C TRP A 71 7.55 -5.81 -2.25
N GLY A 72 7.22 -4.72 -1.53
CA GLY A 72 6.20 -4.75 -0.48
C GLY A 72 4.81 -5.12 -1.03
N VAL A 73 4.46 -4.62 -2.22
CA VAL A 73 3.20 -4.99 -2.90
C VAL A 73 3.19 -6.48 -3.26
N GLU A 74 4.26 -7.00 -3.85
CA GLU A 74 4.38 -8.41 -4.21
C GLU A 74 4.26 -9.33 -3.01
N GLN A 75 4.95 -9.00 -1.90
CA GLN A 75 4.84 -9.78 -0.67
C GLN A 75 3.44 -9.71 -0.08
N THR A 76 2.80 -8.55 -0.09
CA THR A 76 1.40 -8.40 0.36
C THR A 76 0.46 -9.27 -0.47
N MET A 77 0.56 -9.18 -1.80
CA MET A 77 -0.24 -9.99 -2.72
C MET A 77 -0.04 -11.47 -2.45
N LYS A 78 1.21 -11.92 -2.25
CA LYS A 78 1.52 -13.32 -1.95
C LYS A 78 0.95 -13.77 -0.60
N THR A 79 1.15 -13.00 0.47
CA THR A 79 0.68 -13.31 1.83
C THR A 79 -0.83 -13.48 1.90
N PHE A 80 -1.58 -12.65 1.17
CA PHE A 80 -3.05 -12.69 1.15
C PHE A 80 -3.62 -13.44 -0.06
N ASN A 81 -2.83 -14.31 -0.70
CA ASN A 81 -3.23 -15.13 -1.85
C ASN A 81 -3.92 -14.33 -2.99
N ASN A 82 -3.38 -13.15 -3.30
CA ASN A 82 -3.85 -12.19 -4.31
C ASN A 82 -5.24 -11.57 -4.04
N PHE A 83 -5.72 -11.63 -2.79
CA PHE A 83 -7.02 -11.11 -2.37
C PHE A 83 -8.16 -11.53 -3.32
N PRO A 84 -8.47 -12.83 -3.44
CA PRO A 84 -9.33 -13.33 -4.52
C PRO A 84 -10.78 -12.83 -4.43
N LYS A 85 -11.19 -12.31 -3.27
CA LYS A 85 -12.54 -11.81 -3.01
C LYS A 85 -12.70 -10.31 -3.26
N LEU A 86 -11.61 -9.55 -3.41
CA LEU A 86 -11.71 -8.11 -3.63
C LEU A 86 -11.95 -7.83 -5.11
N SER A 87 -12.81 -6.86 -5.42
CA SER A 87 -12.88 -6.30 -6.77
C SER A 87 -11.59 -5.55 -7.12
N GLU A 88 -11.43 -5.13 -8.37
CA GLU A 88 -10.29 -4.31 -8.78
C GLU A 88 -10.26 -2.97 -8.07
N ASN A 89 -11.40 -2.31 -7.88
CA ASN A 89 -11.49 -1.03 -7.19
C ASN A 89 -11.17 -1.16 -5.71
N GLN A 90 -11.68 -2.21 -5.06
CA GLN A 90 -11.38 -2.51 -3.66
C GLN A 90 -9.90 -2.79 -3.47
N LEU A 91 -9.29 -3.58 -4.36
CA LEU A 91 -7.86 -3.87 -4.36
C LEU A 91 -7.02 -2.59 -4.57
N SER A 92 -7.39 -1.80 -5.57
CA SER A 92 -6.75 -0.55 -5.93
C SER A 92 -6.78 0.43 -4.74
N TYR A 93 -7.94 0.60 -4.11
CA TYR A 93 -8.07 1.42 -2.91
C TYR A 93 -7.23 0.88 -1.73
N LEU A 94 -7.28 -0.43 -1.47
CA LEU A 94 -6.45 -1.05 -0.43
C LEU A 94 -4.98 -0.73 -0.62
N PHE A 95 -4.45 -0.95 -1.82
CA PHE A 95 -3.03 -0.69 -2.10
C PHE A 95 -2.70 0.79 -2.12
N PHE A 96 -3.61 1.68 -2.51
CA PHE A 96 -3.45 3.12 -2.35
C PHE A 96 -3.25 3.52 -0.88
N VAL A 97 -4.07 2.98 0.02
CA VAL A 97 -3.94 3.20 1.47
C VAL A 97 -2.65 2.59 2.01
N LEU A 98 -2.32 1.36 1.62
CA LEU A 98 -1.09 0.71 2.06
C LEU A 98 0.14 1.49 1.61
N GLY A 99 0.20 1.95 0.36
CA GLY A 99 1.28 2.80 -0.14
C GLY A 99 1.42 4.11 0.65
N ARG A 100 0.28 4.75 0.97
CA ARG A 100 0.22 5.96 1.82
C ARG A 100 0.86 5.78 3.19
N HIS A 101 0.87 4.57 3.73
CA HIS A 101 1.43 4.25 5.04
C HIS A 101 2.85 3.67 4.94
N PHE A 102 3.04 2.69 4.07
CA PHE A 102 4.26 1.92 3.91
C PHE A 102 5.44 2.78 3.45
N ILE A 103 5.25 3.57 2.39
CA ILE A 103 6.34 4.34 1.76
C ILE A 103 6.95 5.40 2.70
N PRO A 104 6.16 6.19 3.45
CA PRO A 104 6.71 7.06 4.48
C PRO A 104 7.50 6.32 5.55
N VAL A 105 7.04 5.15 6.00
CA VAL A 105 7.73 4.37 7.04
C VAL A 105 9.07 3.83 6.53
N LEU A 106 9.12 3.33 5.29
CA LEU A 106 10.38 2.93 4.65
C LEU A 106 11.39 4.08 4.62
N LEU A 107 10.94 5.28 4.26
CA LEU A 107 11.80 6.45 4.14
C LEU A 107 12.26 7.00 5.48
N HIS A 108 11.35 7.13 6.45
CA HIS A 108 11.61 7.85 7.69
C HIS A 108 12.08 6.94 8.83
N GLU A 109 11.52 5.74 8.97
CA GLU A 109 11.82 4.86 10.09
C GLU A 109 12.95 3.89 9.75
N LYS A 110 12.87 3.22 8.59
CA LYS A 110 13.94 2.31 8.16
C LYS A 110 15.08 3.01 7.46
N GLY A 111 14.84 4.19 6.91
CA GLY A 111 15.86 4.96 6.22
C GLY A 111 16.48 4.17 5.08
N ILE A 112 15.66 3.56 4.21
CA ILE A 112 16.13 2.68 3.12
C ILE A 112 17.17 3.34 2.19
N LYS A 113 17.23 4.67 2.19
CA LYS A 113 18.19 5.47 1.43
C LYS A 113 19.53 5.70 2.15
N SER A 114 19.60 5.43 3.44
CA SER A 114 20.78 5.67 4.27
C SER A 114 21.91 4.70 3.93
N ASP A 115 23.15 5.17 4.06
CA ASP A 115 24.33 4.32 3.87
C ASP A 115 24.37 3.17 4.88
N SER A 116 23.86 3.41 6.10
CA SER A 116 23.71 2.37 7.12
C SER A 116 22.78 1.24 6.68
N PHE A 117 21.65 1.55 6.04
CA PHE A 117 20.73 0.52 5.53
C PHE A 117 21.35 -0.24 4.36
N LYS A 118 21.99 0.48 3.44
CA LYS A 118 22.65 -0.10 2.26
C LYS A 118 23.86 -0.97 2.61
N ALA A 119 24.48 -0.74 3.76
CA ALA A 119 25.59 -1.54 4.27
C ALA A 119 25.14 -2.89 4.86
N LEU A 120 23.85 -3.07 5.12
CA LEU A 120 23.29 -4.36 5.56
C LEU A 120 23.36 -5.38 4.43
N SER A 121 23.44 -6.66 4.79
CA SER A 121 23.24 -7.76 3.84
C SER A 121 21.83 -7.74 3.26
N GLU A 122 21.64 -8.36 2.10
CA GLU A 122 20.31 -8.42 1.47
C GLU A 122 19.26 -9.06 2.39
N GLU A 123 19.61 -10.11 3.11
CA GLU A 123 18.72 -10.77 4.07
C GLU A 123 18.29 -9.83 5.20
N GLU A 124 19.22 -9.05 5.74
CA GLU A 124 18.93 -8.06 6.78
C GLU A 124 18.06 -6.92 6.26
N GLN A 125 18.28 -6.47 5.01
CA GLN A 125 17.42 -5.47 4.38
C GLN A 125 16.00 -5.99 4.20
N LEU A 126 15.85 -7.21 3.67
CA LEU A 126 14.55 -7.85 3.48
C LEU A 126 13.81 -8.01 4.82
N LYS A 127 14.51 -8.45 5.87
CA LYS A 127 13.96 -8.57 7.22
C LYS A 127 13.50 -7.22 7.76
N ALA A 128 14.34 -6.19 7.66
CA ALA A 128 14.03 -4.86 8.15
C ALA A 128 12.80 -4.25 7.45
N VAL A 129 12.62 -4.52 6.16
CA VAL A 129 11.45 -4.06 5.39
C VAL A 129 10.22 -4.92 5.71
N MET A 130 10.37 -6.24 5.89
CA MET A 130 9.27 -7.12 6.28
C MET A 130 8.68 -6.72 7.62
N ASP A 131 9.51 -6.36 8.61
CA ASP A 131 9.03 -5.90 9.92
C ASP A 131 8.07 -4.69 9.80
N VAL A 132 8.34 -3.77 8.86
CA VAL A 132 7.44 -2.64 8.57
C VAL A 132 6.15 -3.11 7.93
N LEU A 133 6.26 -4.08 7.03
CA LEU A 133 5.13 -4.59 6.27
C LEU A 133 4.18 -5.35 7.19
N ASP A 134 4.69 -6.16 8.12
CA ASP A 134 3.92 -6.87 9.14
C ASP A 134 3.12 -5.92 10.03
N ILE A 135 3.75 -4.82 10.48
CA ILE A 135 3.05 -3.76 11.24
C ILE A 135 1.90 -3.15 10.42
N ASN A 136 2.10 -2.96 9.11
CA ASN A 136 1.05 -2.48 8.21
C ASN A 136 -0.06 -3.53 8.02
N PHE A 137 0.28 -4.81 7.95
CA PHE A 137 -0.71 -5.88 7.84
C PHE A 137 -1.64 -5.95 9.05
N GLU A 138 -1.07 -5.90 10.25
CA GLU A 138 -1.84 -5.96 11.49
C GLU A 138 -2.76 -4.75 11.66
N ASN A 139 -2.28 -3.54 11.31
CA ASN A 139 -2.95 -2.30 11.70
C ASN A 139 -3.74 -1.62 10.58
N VAL A 140 -3.34 -1.79 9.32
CA VAL A 140 -3.85 -1.00 8.18
C VAL A 140 -4.77 -1.83 7.30
N VAL A 141 -4.42 -3.09 7.00
CA VAL A 141 -5.24 -3.93 6.12
C VAL A 141 -6.64 -4.12 6.69
N ILE A 142 -6.77 -4.52 7.96
CA ILE A 142 -8.07 -4.75 8.60
C ILE A 142 -8.94 -3.48 8.58
N ARG A 143 -8.38 -2.32 8.94
CA ARG A 143 -9.07 -1.04 8.93
C ARG A 143 -9.52 -0.65 7.52
N CYS A 144 -8.69 -0.93 6.52
CA CYS A 144 -9.00 -0.64 5.14
C CYS A 144 -10.14 -1.53 4.62
N LEU A 145 -10.16 -2.82 4.98
CA LEU A 145 -11.25 -3.74 4.66
C LEU A 145 -12.57 -3.29 5.31
N GLN A 146 -12.53 -2.89 6.58
CA GLN A 146 -13.70 -2.31 7.27
C GLN A 146 -14.19 -1.03 6.57
N ALA A 147 -13.28 -0.17 6.12
CA ALA A 147 -13.63 1.03 5.38
C ALA A 147 -14.22 0.72 4.00
N ILE A 148 -13.72 -0.30 3.29
CA ILE A 148 -14.27 -0.80 2.03
C ILE A 148 -15.73 -1.20 2.22
N ASP A 149 -16.01 -2.01 3.24
CA ASP A 149 -17.37 -2.47 3.55
C ASP A 149 -18.28 -1.29 3.94
N PHE A 150 -17.79 -0.37 4.77
CA PHE A 150 -18.55 0.80 5.23
C PHE A 150 -18.89 1.79 4.10
N LEU A 151 -17.94 2.03 3.19
CA LEU A 151 -18.09 2.96 2.06
C LEU A 151 -18.81 2.33 0.86
N HIS A 152 -19.11 1.03 0.93
CA HIS A 152 -19.70 0.27 -0.18
C HIS A 152 -18.90 0.42 -1.47
N ILE A 153 -17.57 0.28 -1.40
CA ILE A 153 -16.70 0.35 -2.57
C ILE A 153 -16.94 -0.91 -3.41
N GLU A 154 -17.46 -0.73 -4.62
CA GLU A 154 -17.70 -1.80 -5.62
C GLU A 154 -16.52 -1.99 -6.56
#